data_AF-A0A9E3AY85-F1
#
_entry.id   AF-A0A9E3AY85-F1
#
_cell.length_a   1.000
_cell.length_b   1.000
_cell.length_c   1.000
_cell.angle_alpha   90.00
_cell.angle_beta   90.00
_cell.angle_gamma   90.00
#
_symmetry.space_group_name_H-M   'P 1'
#
loop_
_entity.id
_entity.type
_entity.pdbx_description
1 polymer ?
#
loop_
_entity_poly.entity_id
_entity_poly.type
_entity_poly.pdbx_seq_one_letter_code
_entity_poly.pdbx_strand_id
1 'polypeptide(L)' 'DGLSMVSGFYHPDEDARSLGTHMILDHVESARRRGLRHVYLGYWVRGSAKMDYKSRFRPMEALGREGWERL' A
#
# COMPACT_ATOMS: atom_id res chain seq x y z
N ASP A 1 -6.06 -15.26 -3.35
CA ASP A 1 -5.29 -15.01 -2.10
C ASP A 1 -4.32 -13.86 -2.24
N GLY A 2 -4.17 -13.06 -1.18
CA GLY A 2 -3.33 -11.85 -1.13
C GLY A 2 -3.00 -11.45 0.31
N LEU A 3 -1.96 -10.65 0.49
CA LEU A 3 -1.51 -10.15 1.80
C LEU A 3 -2.16 -8.78 2.07
N SER A 4 -2.77 -8.60 3.24
CA SER A 4 -3.49 -7.37 3.61
C SER A 4 -2.74 -6.57 4.66
N MET A 5 -2.54 -5.28 4.41
CA MET A 5 -1.95 -4.35 5.38
C MET A 5 -3.08 -3.52 6.00
N VAL A 6 -3.71 -4.04 7.05
CA VAL A 6 -4.90 -3.43 7.68
C VAL A 6 -4.53 -2.17 8.47
N SER A 7 -3.36 -2.17 9.13
CA SER A 7 -2.86 -1.03 9.91
C SER A 7 -1.34 -1.02 9.98
N GLY A 8 -0.73 0.09 9.59
CA GLY A 8 0.68 0.41 9.87
C GLY A 8 0.72 1.71 10.65
N PHE A 9 1.29 1.68 11.86
CA PHE A 9 1.50 2.85 12.70
C PHE A 9 3.00 3.01 12.93
N TYR A 10 3.48 4.25 12.82
CA TYR A 10 4.84 4.62 13.12
C TYR A 10 4.84 6.01 13.78
N HIS A 11 5.89 6.33 14.52
CA HIS A 11 5.98 7.60 15.24
C HIS A 11 6.04 8.77 14.22
N PRO A 12 5.24 9.84 14.36
CA PRO A 12 5.22 10.93 13.38
C PRO A 12 6.58 11.62 13.24
N ASP A 13 7.37 11.68 14.31
CA ASP A 13 8.73 12.25 14.28
C ASP A 13 9.73 11.44 13.43
N GLU A 14 9.34 10.24 12.99
CA GLU A 14 10.17 9.34 12.19
C GLU A 14 9.80 9.37 10.70
N ASP A 15 9.02 10.37 10.26
CA ASP A 15 8.60 10.54 8.85
C ASP A 15 9.80 10.51 7.88
N ALA A 16 10.95 11.06 8.28
CA ALA A 16 12.18 11.08 7.48
C ALA A 16 12.71 9.67 7.12
N ARG A 17 12.38 8.65 7.91
CA ARG A 17 12.83 7.27 7.68
C ARG A 17 11.95 6.50 6.70
N SER A 18 10.86 7.10 6.22
CA SER A 18 9.96 6.50 5.22
C SER A 18 9.45 5.11 5.64
N LEU A 19 9.16 4.91 6.93
CA LEU A 19 8.78 3.61 7.49
C LEU A 19 7.53 3.01 6.83
N GLY A 20 6.56 3.83 6.45
CA GLY A 20 5.40 3.39 5.67
C GLY A 20 5.77 2.81 4.31
N THR A 21 6.78 3.36 3.63
CA THR A 21 7.30 2.82 2.36
C THR A 21 8.01 1.49 2.60
N HIS A 22 8.83 1.39 3.64
CA HIS A 22 9.53 0.16 3.99
C HIS A 22 8.54 -0.99 4.27
N MET A 23 7.49 -0.74 5.05
CA MET A 23 6.46 -1.75 5.35
C MET A 23 5.77 -2.27 4.08
N ILE A 24 5.48 -1.39 3.11
CA ILE A 24 4.87 -1.80 1.83
C ILE A 24 5.84 -2.68 1.03
N LEU A 25 7.11 -2.29 0.95
CA LEU A 25 8.12 -3.06 0.21
C LEU A 25 8.33 -4.46 0.83
N ASP A 26 8.40 -4.56 2.15
CA ASP A 26 8.50 -5.84 2.86
C ASP A 26 7.27 -6.73 2.57
N HIS A 27 6.07 -6.16 2.54
CA HIS A 27 4.86 -6.90 2.19
C HIS A 27 4.85 -7.38 0.74
N VAL A 28 5.32 -6.54 -0.21
CA VAL A 28 5.49 -6.93 -1.62
C VAL A 28 6.48 -8.08 -1.75
N GLU A 29 7.61 -8.02 -1.05
CA GLU A 29 8.60 -9.08 -1.06
C GLU A 29 8.03 -10.38 -0.45
N SER A 30 7.33 -10.28 0.68
CA SER A 30 6.68 -11.41 1.34
C SER A 30 5.62 -12.06 0.45
N ALA A 31 4.79 -11.27 -0.23
CA ALA A 31 3.82 -11.75 -1.20
C ALA A 31 4.51 -12.47 -2.37
N ARG A 32 5.60 -11.91 -2.89
CA ARG A 32 6.39 -12.53 -3.96
C ARG A 32 6.99 -13.87 -3.54
N ARG A 33 7.57 -13.96 -2.33
CA ARG A 33 8.10 -15.22 -1.76
C ARG A 33 7.03 -16.29 -1.60
N ARG A 34 5.78 -15.89 -1.37
CA ARG A 34 4.62 -16.80 -1.20
C ARG A 34 3.87 -17.08 -2.51
N GLY A 35 4.31 -16.52 -3.65
CA GLY A 35 3.62 -16.68 -4.93
C GLY A 35 2.27 -15.94 -5.03
N LEU A 36 2.01 -14.97 -4.14
CA LEU A 36 0.80 -14.17 -4.16
C LEU A 36 0.92 -13.05 -5.21
N ARG A 37 -0.15 -12.81 -5.96
CA ARG A 37 -0.15 -11.82 -7.04
C ARG A 37 -0.50 -10.40 -6.60
N HIS A 38 -1.11 -10.26 -5.41
CA HIS A 38 -1.65 -8.99 -4.95
C HIS A 38 -1.28 -8.71 -3.49
N VAL A 39 -0.98 -7.44 -3.21
CA VAL A 39 -0.89 -6.87 -1.86
C VAL A 39 -1.99 -5.84 -1.73
N TYR A 40 -2.88 -6.02 -0.76
CA TYR A 40 -3.94 -5.07 -0.46
C TYR A 40 -3.42 -4.01 0.51
N LEU A 41 -3.21 -2.79 0.00
CA LEU A 41 -2.67 -1.66 0.75
C LEU A 41 -3.71 -0.93 1.62
N GLY A 42 -4.93 -1.46 1.72
CA GLY A 42 -6.03 -0.85 2.46
C GLY A 42 -6.65 0.34 1.73
N TYR A 43 -7.45 1.12 2.46
CA TYR A 43 -8.11 2.30 1.91
C TYR A 43 -7.11 3.36 1.46
N TRP A 44 -7.48 4.08 0.40
CA TRP A 44 -6.74 5.21 -0.15
C TRP A 44 -7.72 6.36 -0.42
N VAL A 45 -7.40 7.54 0.13
CA VAL A 45 -8.17 8.76 -0.07
C VAL A 45 -7.40 9.67 -1.02
N ARG A 46 -7.96 9.93 -2.19
CA ARG A 46 -7.42 10.87 -3.17
C ARG A 46 -7.25 12.25 -2.52
N GLY A 47 -6.06 12.83 -2.60
CA GLY A 47 -5.73 14.14 -2.02
C GLY A 47 -5.35 14.13 -0.54
N SER A 48 -5.33 12.97 0.13
CA SER A 48 -4.81 12.89 1.50
C SER A 48 -3.29 12.87 1.50
N ALA A 49 -2.66 13.93 2.03
CA ALA A 49 -1.20 14.02 2.16
C ALA A 49 -0.59 12.81 2.90
N LYS A 50 -1.32 12.26 3.89
CA LYS A 50 -0.89 11.08 4.66
C LYS A 50 -0.92 9.78 3.85
N MET A 51 -1.75 9.67 2.82
CA MET A 51 -1.93 8.44 2.03
C MET A 51 -1.38 8.55 0.61
N ASP A 52 -0.94 9.73 0.19
CA ASP A 52 -0.51 10.01 -1.17
C ASP A 52 0.66 9.13 -1.60
N TYR A 53 1.54 8.77 -0.67
CA TYR A 53 2.70 7.91 -0.93
C TYR A 53 2.32 6.52 -1.46
N LYS A 54 1.12 5.98 -1.11
CA LYS A 54 0.66 4.68 -1.60
C LYS A 54 0.48 4.65 -3.12
N SER A 55 0.17 5.80 -3.74
CA SER A 55 -0.02 5.90 -5.20
C SER A 55 1.27 5.71 -6.01
N ARG A 56 2.43 5.75 -5.35
CA ARG A 56 3.74 5.64 -6.00
C ARG A 56 4.12 4.18 -6.32
N PHE A 57 3.48 3.20 -5.69
CA PHE A 57 3.73 1.78 -5.94
C PHE A 57 2.94 1.34 -7.17
N ARG A 58 3.60 0.84 -8.22
CA ARG A 58 2.95 0.46 -9.48
C ARG A 58 3.24 -0.99 -9.86
N PRO A 59 2.33 -1.69 -10.57
CA PRO A 59 0.98 -1.23 -10.96
C PRO A 59 0.01 -1.26 -9.77
N MET A 60 -0.75 -0.18 -9.56
CA MET A 60 -1.77 -0.09 -8.51
C MET A 60 -3.15 -0.06 -9.11
N GLU A 61 -4.07 -0.77 -8.46
CA GLU A 61 -5.48 -0.76 -8.80
C GLU A 61 -6.28 -0.25 -7.61
N ALA A 62 -7.36 0.47 -7.88
CA ALA A 62 -8.34 0.90 -6.88
C ALA A 62 -9.70 0.32 -7.21
N LEU A 63 -10.41 -0.11 -6.17
CA LEU A 63 -11.80 -0.56 -6.28
C LEU A 63 -12.72 0.65 -6.07
N GLY A 64 -13.29 1.14 -7.17
CA GLY A 64 -14.32 2.17 -7.19
C GLY A 64 -15.73 1.58 -7.32
N ARG A 65 -16.73 2.45 -7.52
CA ARG A 65 -18.13 2.02 -7.74
C ARG A 65 -18.29 1.16 -8.98
N GLU A 66 -17.51 1.45 -10.03
CA GLU A 66 -17.54 0.76 -11.33
C GLU A 66 -16.62 -0.49 -11.36
N GLY A 67 -16.00 -0.85 -10.23
CA GLY A 67 -15.08 -1.98 -10.14
C GLY A 67 -13.62 -1.55 -10.02
N TRP A 68 -12.72 -2.48 -10.37
CA TRP A 68 -11.27 -2.26 -10.30
C TRP A 68 -10.79 -1.42 -11.48
N GLU A 69 -10.06 -0.35 -11.19
CA GLU A 69 -9.40 0.51 -12.17
C GLU A 69 -7.93 0.68 -11.85
N ARG A 70 -7.09 0.83 -12.88
CA ARG A 70 -5.67 1.12 -12.71
C ARG A 70 -5.47 2.61 -12.44
N LEU A 71 -4.73 2.94 -11.37
CA LEU A 71 -4.39 4.31 -10.97
C LEU A 71 -3.09 4.83 -11.59
#